data_AF-A0A1A9BFE9-F1
#
_entry.id   AF-A0A1A9BFE9-F1
#
_cell.length_a   1.000
_cell.length_b   1.000
_cell.length_c   1.000
_cell.angle_alpha   90.00
_cell.angle_beta   90.00
_cell.angle_gamma   90.00
#
_symmetry.space_group_name_H-M   'P 1'
#
loop_
_entity.id
_entity.type
_entity.pdbx_description
1 polymer ?
#
loop_
_entity_poly.entity_id
_entity_poly.type
_entity_poly.pdbx_seq_one_letter_code
_entity_poly.pdbx_strand_id
1 'polypeptide(L)'
;MSYDLIFVPRGDDQSWDDALEAAEEADDDERPSGETWARLVAAVRQVLGEVSVFDGAHNYELTHEPTGIQVSYFAGEAAITVPFWYRGADAQAVVTAMYRLGEAVQMVTGLSGYDPQMELPIADAAARAEDAVRMFDEVASSFAARGISSPTNG
;
A
#
# COMPACT_ATOMS: atom_id res chain seq x y z
N MET A 1 3.16 7.83 -11.45
CA MET A 1 3.98 6.82 -10.74
C MET A 1 3.59 6.86 -9.29
N SER A 2 3.47 5.69 -8.70
CA SER A 2 3.10 5.45 -7.30
C SER A 2 4.17 4.58 -6.65
N TYR A 3 4.22 4.64 -5.33
CA TYR A 3 4.87 3.66 -4.50
C TYR A 3 3.81 2.64 -4.10
N ASP A 4 4.06 1.36 -4.32
CA ASP A 4 3.09 0.29 -4.16
C ASP A 4 3.64 -0.77 -3.20
N LEU A 5 2.85 -1.15 -2.20
CA LEU A 5 3.08 -2.32 -1.36
C LEU A 5 2.10 -3.41 -1.79
N ILE A 6 2.59 -4.63 -1.97
CA ILE A 6 1.81 -5.77 -2.47
C ILE A 6 1.67 -6.82 -1.36
N PHE A 7 0.48 -7.40 -1.22
CA PHE A 7 0.19 -8.42 -0.22
C PHE A 7 -0.44 -9.63 -0.90
N VAL A 8 0.20 -10.79 -0.77
CA VAL A 8 -0.24 -12.03 -1.40
C VAL A 8 -0.10 -13.22 -0.43
N PRO A 9 -0.78 -14.35 -0.69
CA PRO A 9 -0.58 -15.56 0.08
C PRO A 9 0.81 -16.09 -0.23
N ARG A 10 1.59 -16.37 0.81
CA ARG A 10 2.96 -16.84 0.67
C ARG A 10 3.28 -17.85 1.75
N GLY A 11 3.77 -19.02 1.37
CA GLY A 11 4.31 -20.01 2.31
C GLY A 11 5.71 -19.62 2.80
N ASP A 12 6.10 -20.04 4.00
CA ASP A 12 7.41 -19.72 4.60
C ASP A 12 8.60 -20.08 3.68
N ASP A 13 8.51 -21.20 2.95
CA ASP A 13 9.55 -21.71 2.05
C ASP A 13 9.41 -21.27 0.57
N GLN A 14 8.35 -20.52 0.22
CA GLN A 14 8.09 -20.07 -1.15
C GLN A 14 9.03 -18.91 -1.52
N SER A 15 9.34 -18.66 -2.79
CA SER A 15 10.03 -17.42 -3.21
C SER A 15 9.02 -16.29 -3.44
N TRP A 16 9.47 -15.03 -3.48
CA TRP A 16 8.56 -13.90 -3.70
C TRP A 16 8.07 -13.85 -5.14
N ASP A 17 8.96 -14.09 -6.11
CA ASP A 17 8.58 -14.26 -7.52
C ASP A 17 7.50 -15.32 -7.68
N ASP A 18 7.68 -16.53 -7.11
CA ASP A 18 6.67 -17.59 -7.21
C ASP A 18 5.33 -17.21 -6.55
N ALA A 19 5.37 -16.43 -5.46
CA ALA A 19 4.16 -16.01 -4.74
C ALA A 19 3.40 -14.94 -5.52
N LEU A 20 4.11 -14.02 -6.15
CA LEU A 20 3.52 -12.97 -6.99
C LEU A 20 2.97 -13.56 -8.29
N GLU A 21 3.72 -14.45 -8.96
CA GLU A 21 3.24 -15.17 -10.16
C GLU A 21 1.98 -15.97 -9.85
N ALA A 22 1.96 -16.72 -8.74
CA ALA A 22 0.78 -17.48 -8.33
C ALA A 22 -0.45 -16.59 -8.03
N ALA A 23 -0.24 -15.37 -7.53
CA ALA A 23 -1.32 -14.42 -7.30
C ALA A 23 -1.83 -13.80 -8.62
N GLU A 24 -0.94 -13.50 -9.57
CA GLU A 24 -1.32 -13.02 -10.90
C GLU A 24 -2.10 -14.07 -11.72
N GLU A 25 -1.79 -15.35 -11.53
CA GLU A 25 -2.49 -16.46 -12.16
C GLU A 25 -3.81 -16.84 -11.46
N ALA A 26 -4.06 -16.33 -10.26
CA ALA A 26 -5.29 -16.60 -9.52
C ALA A 26 -6.47 -15.87 -10.16
N ASP A 27 -7.56 -16.59 -10.37
CA ASP A 27 -8.82 -16.03 -10.86
C ASP A 27 -9.55 -15.38 -9.68
N ASP A 28 -9.44 -14.05 -9.54
CA ASP A 28 -9.93 -13.28 -8.38
C ASP A 28 -11.37 -12.76 -8.58
N ASP A 29 -12.22 -13.52 -9.27
CA ASP A 29 -13.65 -13.22 -9.39
C ASP A 29 -14.41 -13.47 -8.05
N GLU A 30 -13.76 -14.13 -7.08
CA GLU A 30 -14.32 -14.32 -5.73
C GLU A 30 -14.30 -13.02 -4.93
N ARG A 31 -15.38 -12.76 -4.18
CA ARG A 31 -15.47 -11.55 -3.37
C ARG A 31 -14.71 -11.74 -2.05
N PRO A 32 -13.86 -10.78 -1.64
CA PRO A 32 -13.17 -10.81 -0.35
C PRO A 32 -14.15 -10.83 0.84
N SER A 33 -13.64 -11.33 1.98
CA SER A 33 -14.40 -11.36 3.24
C SER A 33 -14.80 -9.97 3.72
N GLY A 34 -16.10 -9.69 3.80
CA GLY A 34 -16.64 -8.44 4.34
C GLY A 34 -16.31 -8.21 5.83
N GLU A 35 -16.13 -9.28 6.62
CA GLU A 35 -15.70 -9.17 8.02
C GLU A 35 -14.24 -8.71 8.11
N THR A 36 -13.38 -9.30 7.29
CA THR A 36 -11.96 -8.90 7.19
C THR A 36 -11.87 -7.47 6.70
N TRP A 37 -12.67 -7.09 5.71
CA TRP A 37 -12.77 -5.71 5.22
C TRP A 37 -13.15 -4.72 6.32
N ALA A 38 -14.18 -5.01 7.11
CA ALA A 38 -14.61 -4.13 8.21
C ALA A 38 -13.49 -3.92 9.25
N ARG A 39 -12.71 -4.98 9.55
CA ARG A 39 -11.53 -4.89 10.43
C ARG A 39 -10.43 -4.05 9.79
N LEU A 40 -10.20 -4.21 8.49
CA LEU A 40 -9.18 -3.46 7.75
C LEU A 40 -9.52 -1.97 7.74
N VAL A 41 -10.76 -1.59 7.42
CA VAL A 41 -11.23 -0.19 7.48
C VAL A 41 -11.01 0.40 8.87
N ALA A 42 -11.33 -0.35 9.94
CA ALA A 42 -11.10 0.11 11.30
C ALA A 42 -9.61 0.33 11.60
N ALA A 43 -8.73 -0.58 11.15
CA ALA A 43 -7.29 -0.47 11.34
C ALA A 43 -6.70 0.71 10.56
N VAL A 44 -7.10 0.91 9.29
CA VAL A 44 -6.67 2.06 8.49
C VAL A 44 -7.10 3.37 9.14
N ARG A 45 -8.33 3.43 9.67
CA ARG A 45 -8.83 4.63 10.35
C ARG A 45 -8.06 4.99 11.61
N GLN A 46 -7.46 4.01 12.29
CA GLN A 46 -6.58 4.27 13.43
C GLN A 46 -5.24 4.89 13.01
N VAL A 47 -4.77 4.60 11.79
CA VAL A 47 -3.49 5.11 11.28
C VAL A 47 -3.64 6.47 10.58
N LEU A 48 -4.65 6.60 9.71
CA LEU A 48 -4.82 7.77 8.84
C LEU A 48 -5.95 8.71 9.27
N GLY A 49 -6.92 8.24 10.06
CA GLY A 49 -8.14 8.98 10.35
C GLY A 49 -9.28 8.65 9.38
N GLU A 50 -10.11 9.64 9.03
CA GLU A 50 -11.29 9.40 8.20
C GLU A 50 -10.93 9.00 6.77
N VAL A 51 -11.53 7.93 6.25
CA VAL A 51 -11.31 7.43 4.89
C VAL A 51 -12.62 7.23 4.15
N SER A 52 -12.58 7.48 2.84
CA SER A 52 -13.62 7.11 1.89
C SER A 52 -13.53 5.61 1.61
N VAL A 53 -14.69 4.94 1.52
CA VAL A 53 -14.77 3.50 1.24
C VAL A 53 -15.61 3.29 -0.02
N PHE A 54 -15.12 2.42 -0.90
CA PHE A 54 -15.82 1.94 -2.07
C PHE A 54 -16.06 0.43 -1.95
N ASP A 55 -17.28 0.01 -2.29
CA ASP A 55 -17.72 -1.38 -2.26
C ASP A 55 -17.99 -1.83 -3.70
N GLY A 56 -17.05 -2.59 -4.25
CA GLY A 56 -17.10 -3.18 -5.57
C GLY A 56 -17.73 -4.58 -5.56
N ALA A 57 -18.03 -5.09 -6.75
CA ALA A 57 -18.58 -6.44 -6.90
C ALA A 57 -17.58 -7.54 -6.49
N HIS A 58 -16.30 -7.33 -6.82
CA HIS A 58 -15.21 -8.30 -6.62
C HIS A 58 -14.10 -7.77 -5.70
N ASN A 59 -14.16 -6.50 -5.31
CA ASN A 59 -13.10 -5.89 -4.50
C ASN A 59 -13.64 -4.81 -3.57
N TYR A 60 -12.85 -4.50 -2.55
CA TYR A 60 -13.06 -3.34 -1.70
C TYR A 60 -11.91 -2.36 -1.87
N GLU A 61 -12.24 -1.08 -1.81
CA GLU A 61 -11.24 -0.01 -1.85
C GLU A 61 -11.51 0.98 -0.73
N LEU A 62 -10.42 1.56 -0.21
CA LEU A 62 -10.50 2.75 0.61
C LEU A 62 -9.45 3.75 0.15
N THR A 63 -9.78 5.03 0.32
CA THR A 63 -8.90 6.14 -0.05
C THR A 63 -8.89 7.14 1.08
N HIS A 64 -7.69 7.52 1.51
CA HIS A 64 -7.48 8.65 2.40
C HIS A 64 -7.24 9.90 1.55
N GLU A 65 -8.31 10.64 1.26
CA GLU A 65 -8.28 11.83 0.39
C GLU A 65 -7.14 12.82 0.72
N PRO A 66 -6.87 13.17 2.00
CA PRO A 66 -5.80 14.11 2.31
C PRO A 66 -4.41 13.63 1.89
N THR A 67 -4.17 12.31 1.91
CA THR A 67 -2.87 11.75 1.50
C THR A 67 -2.85 11.09 0.12
N GLY A 68 -4.01 10.89 -0.50
CA GLY A 68 -4.16 10.08 -1.70
C GLY A 68 -3.71 8.63 -1.54
N ILE A 69 -3.52 8.15 -0.31
CA ILE A 69 -3.19 6.74 -0.05
C ILE A 69 -4.44 5.92 -0.33
N GLN A 70 -4.29 4.92 -1.19
CA GLN A 70 -5.36 3.98 -1.52
C GLN A 70 -4.98 2.59 -1.01
N VAL A 71 -5.96 1.85 -0.48
CA VAL A 71 -5.84 0.42 -0.20
C VAL A 71 -6.89 -0.31 -1.01
N SER A 72 -6.45 -1.26 -1.81
CA SER A 72 -7.30 -2.15 -2.61
C SER A 72 -7.22 -3.55 -2.01
N TYR A 73 -8.37 -4.21 -1.83
CA TYR A 73 -8.47 -5.54 -1.24
C TYR A 73 -9.34 -6.44 -2.10
N PHE A 74 -8.77 -7.58 -2.49
CA PHE A 74 -9.37 -8.64 -3.30
C PHE A 74 -9.33 -9.96 -2.50
N ALA A 75 -9.93 -11.05 -3.00
CA ALA A 75 -10.03 -12.28 -2.22
C ALA A 75 -8.66 -12.93 -1.95
N GLY A 76 -7.75 -12.88 -2.91
CA GLY A 76 -6.38 -13.41 -2.79
C GLY A 76 -5.32 -12.36 -2.47
N GLU A 77 -5.56 -11.09 -2.78
CA GLU A 77 -4.51 -10.06 -2.75
C GLU A 77 -4.95 -8.75 -2.06
N ALA A 78 -3.98 -7.95 -1.66
CA ALA A 78 -4.20 -6.56 -1.33
C ALA A 78 -3.05 -5.70 -1.86
N ALA A 79 -3.32 -4.42 -2.06
CA ALA A 79 -2.29 -3.45 -2.43
C ALA A 79 -2.49 -2.14 -1.65
N ILE A 80 -1.38 -1.48 -1.32
CA ILE A 80 -1.37 -0.09 -0.84
C ILE A 80 -0.66 0.74 -1.90
N THR A 81 -1.35 1.73 -2.44
CA THR A 81 -0.81 2.65 -3.44
C THR A 81 -0.65 4.03 -2.83
N VAL A 82 0.55 4.60 -2.98
CA VAL A 82 0.91 5.91 -2.43
C VAL A 82 1.46 6.82 -3.54
N PRO A 83 0.88 8.01 -3.76
CA PRO A 83 1.41 8.96 -4.73
C PRO A 83 2.76 9.57 -4.33
N PHE A 84 3.69 9.68 -5.30
CA PHE A 84 5.05 10.22 -5.14
C PHE A 84 5.15 11.77 -5.01
N TRP A 85 4.12 12.41 -4.48
CA TRP A 85 4.03 13.88 -4.45
C TRP A 85 4.56 14.53 -3.17
N TYR A 86 5.04 13.73 -2.21
CA TYR A 86 5.58 14.19 -0.93
C TYR A 86 7.07 14.46 -0.97
N ARG A 87 7.53 15.39 -0.12
CA ARG A 87 8.96 15.67 0.09
C ARG A 87 9.31 15.92 1.54
N GLY A 88 10.56 15.69 1.90
CA GLY A 88 11.14 16.00 3.20
C GLY A 88 10.31 15.43 4.35
N ALA A 89 9.89 16.28 5.29
CA ALA A 89 9.13 15.86 6.47
C ALA A 89 7.78 15.19 6.11
N ASP A 90 7.12 15.64 5.04
CA ASP A 90 5.85 15.03 4.60
C ASP A 90 6.09 13.64 3.98
N ALA A 91 7.20 13.45 3.26
CA ALA A 91 7.58 12.14 2.74
C ALA A 91 7.87 11.16 3.88
N GLN A 92 8.58 11.63 4.93
CA GLN A 92 8.82 10.83 6.13
C GLN A 92 7.52 10.42 6.82
N ALA A 93 6.57 11.35 6.98
CA ALA A 93 5.27 11.06 7.60
C ALA A 93 4.47 10.04 6.79
N VAL A 94 4.43 10.19 5.46
CA VAL A 94 3.69 9.29 4.57
C VAL A 94 4.33 7.91 4.50
N VAL A 95 5.66 7.79 4.37
CA VAL A 95 6.35 6.49 4.40
C VAL A 95 6.12 5.78 5.73
N THR A 96 6.16 6.52 6.85
CA THR A 96 5.85 5.94 8.17
C THR A 96 4.41 5.43 8.24
N ALA A 97 3.45 6.18 7.72
CA ALA A 97 2.05 5.75 7.68
C ALA A 97 1.85 4.54 6.75
N MET A 98 2.49 4.55 5.57
CA MET A 98 2.46 3.47 4.59
C MET A 98 2.92 2.14 5.19
N TYR A 99 4.09 2.09 5.84
CA TYR A 99 4.56 0.84 6.45
C TYR A 99 3.70 0.38 7.64
N ARG A 100 3.16 1.30 8.44
CA ARG A 100 2.20 0.96 9.50
C ARG A 100 0.91 0.36 8.94
N LEU A 101 0.43 0.88 7.81
CA LEU A 101 -0.72 0.30 7.11
C LEU A 101 -0.36 -1.08 6.57
N GLY A 102 0.86 -1.27 6.04
CA GLY A 102 1.32 -2.59 5.59
C GLY A 102 1.36 -3.62 6.72
N GLU A 103 1.78 -3.25 7.93
CA GLU A 103 1.66 -4.13 9.10
C GLU A 103 0.19 -4.43 9.45
N ALA A 104 -0.68 -3.42 9.41
CA ALA A 104 -2.10 -3.58 9.69
C ALA A 104 -2.80 -4.52 8.69
N VAL A 105 -2.49 -4.39 7.38
CA VAL A 105 -3.00 -5.28 6.33
C VAL A 105 -2.60 -6.72 6.65
N GLN A 106 -1.31 -7.00 6.85
CA GLN A 106 -0.83 -8.35 7.15
C GLN A 106 -1.50 -8.96 8.38
N MET A 107 -1.64 -8.19 9.47
CA MET A 107 -2.29 -8.68 10.69
C MET A 107 -3.78 -9.00 10.50
N VAL A 108 -4.48 -8.24 9.66
CA VAL A 108 -5.93 -8.39 9.48
C VAL A 108 -6.26 -9.46 8.44
N THR A 109 -5.52 -9.50 7.33
CA THR A 109 -5.80 -10.40 6.19
C THR A 109 -5.06 -11.72 6.30
N GLY A 110 -3.94 -11.77 7.03
CA GLY A 110 -3.04 -12.91 7.06
C GLY A 110 -2.16 -13.04 5.81
N LEU A 111 -2.25 -12.09 4.87
CA LEU A 111 -1.37 -12.04 3.69
C LEU A 111 0.03 -11.60 4.09
N SER A 112 1.04 -12.02 3.31
CA SER A 112 2.42 -11.55 3.49
C SER A 112 2.64 -10.30 2.65
N GLY A 113 3.28 -9.28 3.23
CA GLY A 113 3.56 -8.02 2.53
C GLY A 113 4.97 -7.98 1.91
N TYR A 114 5.04 -7.40 0.71
CA TYR A 114 6.27 -7.13 -0.03
C TYR A 114 6.31 -5.68 -0.50
N ASP A 115 7.52 -5.13 -0.47
CA ASP A 115 7.87 -3.84 -1.04
C ASP A 115 8.69 -4.08 -2.32
N PRO A 116 8.08 -3.97 -3.51
CA PRO A 116 8.77 -4.18 -4.78
C PRO A 116 9.79 -3.09 -5.12
N GLN A 117 9.71 -1.92 -4.50
CA GLN A 117 10.67 -0.84 -4.75
C GLN A 117 11.95 -1.03 -3.94
N MET A 118 11.82 -1.69 -2.78
CA MET A 118 12.94 -2.08 -1.93
C MET A 118 13.40 -3.52 -2.18
N GLU A 119 12.61 -4.30 -2.90
CA GLU A 119 12.78 -5.75 -3.12
C GLU A 119 12.87 -6.53 -1.80
N LEU A 120 12.05 -6.16 -0.82
CA LEU A 120 12.12 -6.67 0.55
C LEU A 120 10.72 -6.94 1.15
N PRO A 121 10.59 -7.90 2.07
CA PRO A 121 9.41 -8.01 2.92
C PRO A 121 9.14 -6.69 3.69
N ILE A 122 7.88 -6.38 3.98
CA ILE A 122 7.49 -5.12 4.65
C ILE A 122 8.27 -4.87 5.95
N ALA A 123 8.51 -5.90 6.76
CA ALA A 123 9.25 -5.74 8.02
C ALA A 123 10.71 -5.27 7.78
N ASP A 124 11.37 -5.81 6.77
CA ASP A 124 12.75 -5.47 6.41
C ASP A 124 12.85 -4.14 5.65
N ALA A 125 11.84 -3.83 4.84
CA ALA A 125 11.71 -2.54 4.15
C ALA A 125 11.44 -1.40 5.14
N ALA A 126 10.56 -1.62 6.12
CA ALA A 126 10.27 -0.65 7.18
C ALA A 126 11.51 -0.33 8.04
N ALA A 127 12.39 -1.31 8.26
CA ALA A 127 13.68 -1.08 8.93
C ALA A 127 14.64 -0.18 8.11
N ARG A 128 14.37 0.01 6.82
CA ARG A 128 15.10 0.88 5.88
C ARG A 128 14.24 2.03 5.36
N ALA A 129 13.29 2.51 6.16
CA ALA A 129 12.34 3.54 5.74
C ALA A 129 13.01 4.83 5.21
N GLU A 130 14.24 5.14 5.63
CA GLU A 130 15.01 6.27 5.11
C GLU A 130 15.32 6.17 3.61
N ASP A 131 15.50 4.95 3.08
CA ASP A 131 15.71 4.71 1.65
C ASP A 131 14.42 4.93 0.85
N ALA A 132 13.29 4.50 1.39
CA ALA A 132 11.98 4.78 0.80
C ALA A 132 11.70 6.29 0.78
N VAL A 133 11.97 7.02 1.86
CA VAL A 133 11.83 8.49 1.91
C VAL A 133 12.67 9.17 0.83
N ARG A 134 13.93 8.73 0.65
CA ARG A 134 14.80 9.26 -0.39
C ARG A 134 14.24 9.02 -1.80
N MET A 135 13.64 7.86 -2.05
CA MET A 135 12.96 7.59 -3.33
C MET A 135 11.80 8.56 -3.58
N PHE A 136 10.99 8.83 -2.55
CA PHE A 136 9.92 9.83 -2.64
C PHE A 136 10.48 11.22 -3.00
N ASP A 137 11.54 11.67 -2.32
CA ASP A 137 12.17 12.96 -2.60
C ASP A 137 12.71 13.05 -4.04
N GLU A 138 13.37 12.00 -4.52
CA GLU A 138 13.94 11.93 -5.87
C GLU A 138 12.86 11.99 -6.95
N VAL A 139 11.82 11.17 -6.84
CA VAL A 139 10.72 11.12 -7.82
C VAL A 139 9.93 12.42 -7.80
N ALA A 140 9.60 12.93 -6.61
CA ALA A 140 8.90 14.19 -6.48
C ALA A 140 9.70 15.34 -7.11
N SER A 141 11.02 15.40 -6.84
CA SER A 141 11.92 16.40 -7.45
C SER A 141 11.95 16.30 -8.98
N SER A 142 11.93 15.08 -9.51
CA SER A 142 11.85 14.82 -10.95
C SER A 142 10.55 15.34 -11.57
N PHE A 143 9.41 15.23 -10.86
CA PHE A 143 8.14 15.79 -11.32
C PHE A 143 8.12 17.32 -11.32
N ALA A 144 8.66 17.96 -10.27
CA ALA A 144 8.78 19.42 -10.24
C ALA A 144 9.66 19.95 -11.39
N ALA A 145 10.78 19.28 -11.69
CA ALA A 145 11.62 19.64 -12.82
C ALA A 145 10.89 19.55 -14.17
N ARG A 146 9.84 18.73 -14.26
CA ARG A 146 8.98 18.57 -15.46
C ARG A 146 7.71 19.42 -15.42
N GLY A 147 7.53 20.27 -14.39
CA GLY A 147 6.33 21.11 -14.23
C GLY A 147 5.07 20.36 -13.79
N ILE A 148 5.20 19.09 -13.39
CA ILE A 148 4.11 18.28 -12.84
C ILE A 148 4.10 18.54 -11.33
N SER A 149 3.08 19.26 -10.85
CA SER A 149 2.91 19.51 -9.41
C SER A 149 1.79 18.64 -8.85
N SER A 150 1.88 18.36 -7.55
CA SER A 150 0.81 17.76 -6.75
C SER A 150 -0.51 18.49 -7.00
N PRO A 151 -1.66 17.81 -7.15
CA PRO A 151 -2.93 18.44 -6.88
C PRO A 151 -2.82 19.18 -5.56
N THR A 152 -3.02 20.49 -5.60
CA THR A 152 -3.12 21.29 -4.38
C THR A 152 -4.31 20.77 -3.60
N ASN A 153 -4.06 19.98 -2.55
CA ASN A 153 -5.08 19.60 -1.58
C ASN A 153 -5.43 20.89 -0.81
N GLY A 154 -6.39 21.63 -1.35
CA GLY A 154 -6.98 22.82 -0.75
C GLY A 154 -8.02 22.50 0.30
#